data_AF-A0A0D3J1G1-F1
#
_entry.id   AF-A0A0D3J1G1-F1
#
_cell.length_a   1.000
_cell.length_b   1.000
_cell.length_c   1.000
_cell.angle_alpha   90.00
_cell.angle_beta   90.00
_cell.angle_gamma   90.00
#
_symmetry.space_group_name_H-M   'P 1'
#
loop_
_entity.id
_entity.type
_entity.pdbx_description
1 polymer ?
#
loop_
_entity_poly.entity_id
_entity_poly.type
_entity_poly.pdbx_seq_one_letter_code
_entity_poly.pdbx_strand_id
1 'polypeptide(L)'
;MVLATDFEKHASVLSKFTALVSSNSFMEAGDEHCARRRQEATPAKPLFCSRPDWGVCRPCAAPGGASTLEVEEERRLILQILIKTADLGNLSKGCDYCLAFTDGVMKEFFSQGDRERSLGLPLTPGYQRESADVASSQLAFYRFIVEPLYSAVDNLVPAGELLSNLEHMRTEWEAKRQASLEDQLAWLRTSRERIV
;
A
#
# COMPACT_ATOMS: atom_id res chain seq x y z
N MET A 1 5.60 2.40 -14.83
CA MET A 1 4.80 2.07 -13.63
C MET A 1 4.98 0.61 -13.22
N VAL A 2 4.87 -0.37 -14.14
CA VAL A 2 5.03 -1.81 -13.81
C VAL A 2 6.35 -2.14 -13.12
N LEU A 3 7.50 -1.61 -13.58
CA LEU A 3 8.79 -1.84 -12.91
C LEU A 3 8.84 -1.35 -11.46
N ALA A 4 7.90 -0.47 -11.08
CA ALA A 4 7.81 -0.03 -9.71
C ALA A 4 7.07 -1.02 -8.82
N THR A 5 6.40 -2.08 -9.31
CA THR A 5 5.82 -3.11 -8.43
C THR A 5 6.87 -4.07 -7.89
N ASP A 6 8.04 -4.15 -8.52
CA ASP A 6 9.20 -4.91 -8.02
C ASP A 6 9.53 -4.56 -6.56
N PHE A 7 9.61 -5.60 -5.71
CA PHE A 7 9.94 -5.46 -4.29
C PHE A 7 11.39 -5.05 -4.06
N GLU A 8 12.31 -5.32 -4.98
CA GLU A 8 13.70 -4.85 -4.87
C GLU A 8 13.76 -3.31 -4.83
N LYS A 9 12.81 -2.64 -5.50
CA LYS A 9 12.72 -1.18 -5.52
C LYS A 9 11.84 -0.61 -4.40
N HIS A 10 11.25 -1.46 -3.54
CA HIS A 10 10.27 -1.03 -2.53
C HIS A 10 10.81 0.06 -1.60
N ALA A 11 11.94 -0.19 -0.94
CA ALA A 11 12.53 0.77 0.00
C ALA A 11 12.93 2.08 -0.69
N SER A 12 13.47 2.01 -1.92
CA SER A 12 13.89 3.20 -2.67
C SER A 12 12.69 4.08 -3.07
N VAL A 13 11.61 3.47 -3.57
CA VAL A 13 10.39 4.20 -3.94
C VAL A 13 9.74 4.81 -2.71
N LEU A 14 9.62 4.04 -1.61
CA LEU A 14 9.02 4.51 -0.37
C LEU A 14 9.80 5.70 0.22
N SER A 15 11.13 5.58 0.34
CA SER A 15 11.97 6.65 0.89
C SER A 15 11.89 7.94 0.08
N LYS A 16 11.93 7.85 -1.26
CA LYS A 16 11.74 9.02 -2.13
C LYS A 16 10.37 9.66 -1.92
N PHE A 17 9.33 8.84 -1.81
CA PHE A 17 7.96 9.33 -1.65
C PHE A 17 7.76 10.01 -0.28
N THR A 18 8.24 9.40 0.81
CA THR A 18 8.19 10.01 2.15
C THR A 18 8.92 11.35 2.18
N ALA A 19 10.09 11.44 1.54
CA ALA A 19 10.82 12.70 1.39
C ALA A 19 10.01 13.75 0.61
N LEU A 20 9.39 13.34 -0.51
CA LEU A 20 8.55 14.21 -1.32
C LEU A 20 7.39 14.80 -0.50
N VAL A 21 6.63 13.94 0.19
CA VAL A 21 5.47 14.37 1.00
C VAL A 21 5.89 15.21 2.21
N SER A 22 7.08 14.97 2.76
CA SER A 22 7.61 15.79 3.86
C SER A 22 8.10 17.17 3.39
N SER A 23 8.57 17.27 2.14
CA SER A 23 9.11 18.51 1.56
C SER A 23 8.04 19.40 0.93
N ASN A 24 6.96 18.81 0.42
CA ASN A 24 5.85 19.53 -0.18
C ASN A 24 4.73 19.67 0.87
N SER A 25 4.39 20.90 1.24
CA SER A 25 3.13 21.25 1.90
C SER A 25 1.94 21.06 0.94
N PHE A 26 1.80 19.84 0.42
CA PHE A 26 0.83 19.42 -0.60
C PHE A 26 -0.62 19.66 -0.15
N MET A 27 -0.87 19.86 1.14
CA MET A 27 -2.19 20.16 1.70
C MET A 27 -2.40 21.62 2.15
N GLU A 28 -1.38 22.42 2.48
CA GLU A 28 -1.62 23.78 3.01
C GLU A 28 -1.84 24.84 1.92
N ALA A 29 -1.33 24.64 0.71
CA ALA A 29 -1.37 25.66 -0.35
C ALA A 29 -2.74 25.81 -1.04
N GLY A 30 -3.68 24.88 -0.83
CA GLY A 30 -5.00 24.90 -1.47
C GLY A 30 -5.99 25.88 -0.82
N ASP A 31 -5.90 26.07 0.50
CA ASP A 31 -6.96 26.72 1.29
C ASP A 31 -6.85 28.26 1.29
N GLU A 32 -5.65 28.84 1.43
CA GLU A 32 -5.52 30.31 1.45
C GLU A 32 -5.81 30.97 0.10
N HIS A 33 -5.44 30.32 -1.01
CA HIS A 33 -5.62 30.83 -2.37
C HIS A 33 -7.10 30.77 -2.82
N CYS A 34 -7.80 29.68 -2.53
CA CYS A 34 -9.25 29.58 -2.75
C CYS A 34 -10.02 30.54 -1.81
N ALA A 35 -9.53 30.80 -0.59
CA ALA A 35 -10.13 31.76 0.34
C ALA A 35 -10.02 33.23 -0.13
N ARG A 36 -8.85 33.68 -0.61
CA ARG A 36 -8.70 35.05 -1.17
C ARG A 36 -9.55 35.26 -2.42
N ARG A 37 -9.59 34.28 -3.34
CA ARG A 37 -10.36 34.42 -4.58
C ARG A 37 -11.88 34.43 -4.38
N ARG A 38 -12.39 33.79 -3.31
CA ARG A 38 -13.81 33.93 -2.89
C ARG A 38 -14.17 35.36 -2.50
N GLN A 39 -13.22 36.13 -1.94
CA GLN A 39 -13.46 37.54 -1.58
C GLN A 39 -13.52 38.46 -2.82
N GLU A 40 -12.99 38.01 -3.97
CA GLU A 40 -12.98 38.75 -5.24
C GLU A 40 -14.11 38.31 -6.21
N ALA A 41 -14.93 37.32 -5.82
CA ALA A 41 -16.02 36.82 -6.65
C ALA A 41 -17.12 37.89 -6.80
N THR A 42 -17.46 38.23 -8.04
CA THR A 42 -18.54 39.19 -8.37
C THR A 42 -19.58 38.53 -9.28
N PRO A 43 -20.82 39.04 -9.32
CA PRO A 43 -21.88 38.48 -10.19
C PRO A 43 -21.49 38.42 -11.68
N ALA A 44 -20.58 39.29 -12.11
CA ALA A 44 -20.09 39.38 -13.50
C ALA A 44 -18.98 38.37 -13.85
N LYS A 45 -18.33 37.74 -12.85
CA LYS A 45 -17.27 36.73 -13.02
C LYS A 45 -17.46 35.60 -12.02
N PRO A 46 -18.40 34.67 -12.27
CA PRO A 46 -18.52 33.49 -11.43
C PRO A 46 -17.27 32.62 -11.55
N LEU A 47 -16.71 32.22 -10.41
CA LEU A 47 -15.62 31.25 -10.35
C LEU A 47 -16.18 29.86 -10.71
N PHE A 48 -16.00 29.44 -11.96
CA PHE A 48 -16.36 28.10 -12.39
C PHE A 48 -15.25 27.13 -11.98
N CYS A 49 -15.40 26.50 -10.80
CA CYS A 49 -14.60 25.34 -10.44
C CYS A 49 -15.29 24.09 -11.00
N SER A 50 -14.94 23.71 -12.24
CA SER A 50 -15.48 22.52 -12.88
C SER A 50 -14.81 21.25 -12.33
N ARG A 51 -15.27 20.75 -11.18
CA ARG A 51 -15.29 19.30 -10.86
C ARG A 51 -15.98 18.99 -9.52
N PRO A 52 -16.52 17.76 -9.35
CA PRO A 52 -17.23 17.34 -8.15
C PRO A 52 -16.26 16.90 -7.04
N ASP A 53 -16.40 17.51 -5.87
CA ASP A 53 -16.38 16.93 -4.52
C ASP A 53 -15.29 15.92 -4.08
N TRP A 54 -14.06 16.04 -4.56
CA TRP A 54 -12.91 15.31 -3.98
C TRP A 54 -12.11 16.16 -2.96
N GLY A 55 -12.71 17.19 -2.38
CA GLY A 55 -12.15 17.89 -1.21
C GLY A 55 -10.84 18.68 -1.41
N VAL A 56 -10.26 18.73 -2.62
CA VAL A 56 -8.98 19.44 -2.83
C VAL A 56 -9.13 20.48 -3.95
N CYS A 57 -9.08 21.76 -3.56
CA CYS A 57 -8.85 22.88 -4.49
C CYS A 57 -7.38 22.77 -4.97
N ARG A 58 -7.13 22.37 -6.23
CA ARG A 58 -5.76 22.48 -6.79
C ARG A 58 -5.42 23.98 -6.92
N PRO A 59 -4.24 24.45 -6.48
CA PRO A 59 -3.85 25.84 -6.71
C PRO A 59 -3.82 26.12 -8.21
N CYS A 60 -4.56 27.13 -8.66
CA CYS A 60 -4.40 27.66 -10.01
C CYS A 60 -3.01 28.30 -10.05
N ALA A 61 -2.11 27.70 -10.83
CA ALA A 61 -0.67 27.93 -10.83
C ALA A 61 -0.28 29.41 -10.68
N ALA A 62 0.53 29.71 -9.66
CA ALA A 62 1.28 30.96 -9.58
C ALA A 62 2.44 30.92 -10.59
N PRO A 63 2.80 32.05 -11.23
CA PRO A 63 3.94 32.12 -12.15
C PRO A 63 5.24 32.19 -11.34
N GLY A 64 5.71 31.01 -10.94
CA GLY A 64 7.01 30.78 -10.29
C GLY A 64 7.28 29.29 -10.06
N GLY A 65 6.57 28.44 -10.81
CA GLY A 65 6.44 27.01 -10.55
C GLY A 65 7.66 26.19 -10.92
N ALA A 66 7.86 25.10 -10.18
CA ALA A 66 8.78 24.02 -10.47
C ALA A 66 8.86 23.72 -11.97
N SER A 67 10.04 23.36 -12.45
CA SER A 67 10.24 22.99 -13.83
C SER A 67 9.24 21.88 -14.23
N THR A 68 8.77 21.89 -15.47
CA THR A 68 7.81 20.88 -15.95
C THR A 68 8.30 19.45 -15.76
N LEU A 69 9.62 19.25 -15.71
CA LEU A 69 10.25 17.95 -15.42
C LEU A 69 10.09 17.54 -13.95
N GLU A 70 10.30 18.45 -13.00
CA GLU A 70 10.11 18.17 -11.57
C GLU A 70 8.66 17.72 -11.29
N VAL A 71 7.68 18.43 -11.87
CA VAL A 71 6.25 18.08 -11.71
C VAL A 71 5.93 16.68 -12.27
N GLU A 72 6.52 16.30 -13.40
CA GLU A 72 6.31 14.98 -13.99
C GLU A 72 7.02 13.85 -13.21
N GLU A 73 8.17 14.13 -12.59
CA GLU A 73 8.85 13.17 -11.71
C GLU A 73 8.09 12.94 -10.40
N GLU A 74 7.59 14.00 -9.77
CA GLU A 74 6.71 13.92 -8.60
C GLU A 74 5.44 13.13 -8.91
N ARG A 75 4.78 13.45 -10.03
CA ARG A 75 3.58 12.74 -10.48
C ARG A 75 3.88 11.26 -10.71
N ARG A 76 5.02 10.95 -11.34
CA ARG A 76 5.44 9.56 -11.57
C ARG A 76 5.63 8.83 -10.24
N LEU A 77 6.28 9.46 -9.26
CA LEU A 77 6.53 8.87 -7.95
C LEU A 77 5.23 8.61 -7.18
N ILE A 78 4.27 9.55 -7.24
CA ILE A 78 2.92 9.36 -6.68
C ILE A 78 2.22 8.15 -7.33
N LEU A 79 2.26 8.03 -8.66
CA LEU A 79 1.66 6.87 -9.33
C LEU A 79 2.37 5.56 -8.98
N GLN A 80 3.68 5.60 -8.76
CA GLN A 80 4.46 4.44 -8.32
C GLN A 80 4.08 3.99 -6.90
N ILE A 81 3.87 4.92 -5.96
CA ILE A 81 3.45 4.53 -4.62
C ILE A 81 2.03 3.95 -4.64
N LEU A 82 1.12 4.57 -5.38
CA LEU A 82 -0.27 4.13 -5.47
C LEU A 82 -0.40 2.73 -6.09
N ILE A 83 0.36 2.43 -7.15
CA ILE A 83 0.32 1.08 -7.73
C ILE A 83 0.92 0.02 -6.79
N LYS A 84 1.96 0.37 -6.00
CA LYS A 84 2.52 -0.55 -4.99
C LYS A 84 1.54 -0.80 -3.86
N THR A 85 0.82 0.24 -3.42
CA THR A 85 -0.23 0.08 -2.40
C THR A 85 -1.39 -0.78 -2.93
N ALA A 86 -1.78 -0.60 -4.20
CA ALA A 86 -2.80 -1.42 -4.84
C ALA A 86 -2.38 -2.89 -4.96
N ASP A 87 -1.11 -3.16 -5.28
CA ASP A 87 -0.54 -4.52 -5.35
C ASP A 87 -0.61 -5.25 -4.01
N LEU A 88 -0.46 -4.50 -2.91
CA LEU A 88 -0.63 -4.98 -1.53
C LEU A 88 -2.06 -4.78 -0.97
N GLY A 89 -3.02 -4.46 -1.83
CA GLY A 89 -4.39 -4.12 -1.46
C GLY A 89 -5.13 -5.25 -0.74
N ASN A 90 -4.81 -6.51 -1.05
CA ASN A 90 -5.47 -7.67 -0.45
C ASN A 90 -5.28 -7.75 1.08
N LEU A 91 -4.19 -7.16 1.58
CA LEU A 91 -3.82 -7.20 3.00
C LEU A 91 -4.64 -6.23 3.86
N SER A 92 -5.34 -5.26 3.24
CA SER A 92 -6.14 -4.25 3.92
C SER A 92 -7.66 -4.42 3.73
N LYS A 93 -8.12 -5.51 3.10
CA LYS A 93 -9.54 -5.73 2.74
C LYS A 93 -10.39 -6.42 3.82
N GLY A 94 -9.76 -7.02 4.84
CA GLY A 94 -10.42 -7.72 5.95
C GLY A 94 -9.87 -9.12 6.17
N CYS A 95 -10.02 -9.65 7.39
CA CYS A 95 -9.30 -10.85 7.85
C CYS A 95 -9.50 -12.07 6.94
N ASP A 96 -10.75 -12.40 6.59
CA ASP A 96 -11.03 -13.55 5.72
C ASP A 96 -10.34 -13.42 4.36
N TYR A 97 -10.39 -12.23 3.75
CA TYR A 97 -9.75 -11.99 2.44
C TYR A 97 -8.23 -12.08 2.52
N CYS A 98 -7.64 -11.50 3.57
CA CYS A 98 -6.21 -11.58 3.81
C CYS A 98 -5.75 -13.03 3.97
N LEU A 99 -6.46 -13.82 4.79
CA LEU A 99 -6.14 -15.23 5.01
C LEU A 99 -6.32 -16.07 3.73
N ALA A 100 -7.40 -15.86 2.97
CA ALA A 100 -7.60 -16.55 1.70
C ALA A 100 -6.52 -16.21 0.66
N PHE A 101 -6.07 -14.94 0.62
CA PHE A 101 -4.95 -14.51 -0.21
C PHE A 101 -3.64 -15.16 0.23
N THR A 102 -3.35 -15.16 1.54
CA THR A 102 -2.16 -15.82 2.10
C THR A 102 -2.12 -17.32 1.79
N ASP A 103 -3.27 -18.03 1.78
CA ASP A 103 -3.33 -19.43 1.33
C ASP A 103 -2.79 -19.62 -0.10
N GLY A 104 -3.17 -18.72 -1.01
CA GLY A 104 -2.70 -18.72 -2.39
C GLY A 104 -1.18 -18.51 -2.49
N VAL A 105 -0.66 -17.51 -1.77
CA VAL A 105 0.77 -17.19 -1.74
C VAL A 105 1.58 -18.36 -1.17
N MET A 106 1.12 -18.96 -0.05
CA MET A 106 1.82 -20.09 0.55
C MET A 106 1.83 -21.32 -0.37
N LYS A 107 0.75 -21.56 -1.11
CA LYS A 107 0.71 -22.64 -2.13
C LYS A 107 1.74 -22.43 -3.23
N GLU A 108 1.91 -21.19 -3.70
CA GLU A 108 2.91 -20.85 -4.70
C GLU A 108 4.33 -21.05 -4.17
N PHE A 109 4.63 -20.54 -2.96
CA PHE A 109 5.92 -20.72 -2.30
C PHE A 109 6.28 -22.18 -2.15
N PHE A 110 5.35 -22.99 -1.64
CA PHE A 110 5.60 -24.41 -1.48
C PHE A 110 5.75 -25.14 -2.82
N SER A 111 4.99 -24.77 -3.84
CA SER A 111 5.15 -25.32 -5.19
C SER A 111 6.54 -25.02 -5.76
N GLN A 112 7.07 -23.82 -5.50
CA GLN A 112 8.43 -23.49 -5.89
C GLN A 112 9.46 -24.31 -5.10
N GLY A 113 9.30 -24.43 -3.78
CA GLY A 113 10.18 -25.26 -2.95
C GLY A 113 10.23 -26.73 -3.40
N ASP A 114 9.08 -27.30 -3.75
CA ASP A 114 8.99 -28.65 -4.31
C ASP A 114 9.79 -28.76 -5.63
N ARG A 115 9.72 -27.71 -6.47
CA ARG A 115 10.47 -27.64 -7.73
C ARG A 115 11.97 -27.52 -7.51
N GLU A 116 12.40 -26.63 -6.62
CA GLU A 116 13.80 -26.46 -6.22
C GLU A 116 14.40 -27.79 -5.73
N ARG A 117 13.67 -28.50 -4.86
CA ARG A 117 14.05 -29.83 -4.37
C ARG A 117 14.20 -30.83 -5.52
N SER A 118 13.24 -30.88 -6.45
CA SER A 118 13.27 -31.80 -7.59
C SER A 118 14.44 -31.56 -8.55
N LEU A 119 14.92 -30.32 -8.62
CA LEU A 119 16.03 -29.89 -9.46
C LEU A 119 17.40 -29.98 -8.74
N GLY A 120 17.42 -30.36 -7.46
CA GLY A 120 18.64 -30.35 -6.66
C GLY A 120 19.18 -28.94 -6.37
N LEU A 121 18.32 -27.93 -6.41
CA LEU A 121 18.68 -26.55 -6.10
C LEU A 121 18.63 -26.31 -4.58
N PRO A 122 19.38 -25.31 -4.06
CA PRO A 122 19.21 -24.85 -2.69
C PRO A 122 17.77 -24.41 -2.44
N LEU A 123 17.17 -24.88 -1.34
CA LEU A 123 15.80 -24.52 -0.98
C LEU A 123 15.73 -23.08 -0.47
N THR A 124 14.80 -22.32 -1.02
CA THR A 124 14.50 -20.96 -0.58
C THR A 124 13.92 -20.99 0.84
N PRO A 125 14.40 -20.13 1.77
CA PRO A 125 13.88 -20.07 3.13
C PRO A 125 12.37 -19.81 3.16
N GLY A 126 11.64 -20.58 3.96
CA GLY A 126 10.18 -20.47 4.11
C GLY A 126 9.35 -21.19 3.04
N TYR A 127 9.98 -21.80 2.02
CA TYR A 127 9.27 -22.50 0.94
C TYR A 127 9.11 -24.00 1.21
N GLN A 128 9.50 -24.46 2.39
CA GLN A 128 9.40 -25.85 2.81
C GLN A 128 8.11 -26.07 3.59
N ARG A 129 7.34 -27.08 3.17
CA ARG A 129 6.03 -27.41 3.76
C ARG A 129 6.14 -27.95 5.20
N GLU A 130 7.32 -28.41 5.59
CA GLU A 130 7.56 -29.07 6.87
C GLU A 130 8.04 -28.11 7.97
N SER A 131 8.52 -26.92 7.59
CA SER A 131 9.26 -26.03 8.50
C SER A 131 8.93 -24.55 8.34
N ALA A 132 7.96 -24.19 7.49
CA ALA A 132 7.52 -22.82 7.34
C ALA A 132 6.87 -22.28 8.63
N ASP A 133 7.10 -21.00 8.91
CA ASP A 133 6.41 -20.24 9.95
C ASP A 133 5.63 -19.12 9.27
N VAL A 134 4.36 -19.40 8.95
CA VAL A 134 3.52 -18.45 8.21
C VAL A 134 3.24 -17.23 9.05
N ALA A 135 2.80 -17.41 10.30
CA ALA A 135 2.45 -16.31 11.18
C ALA A 135 3.63 -15.34 11.39
N SER A 136 4.83 -15.84 11.72
CA SER A 136 5.99 -14.96 11.90
C SER A 136 6.41 -14.27 10.59
N SER A 137 6.33 -14.98 9.45
CA SER A 137 6.60 -14.39 8.14
C SER A 137 5.63 -13.26 7.81
N GLN A 138 4.33 -13.46 8.05
CA GLN A 138 3.30 -12.44 7.83
C GLN A 138 3.50 -11.24 8.78
N LEU A 139 3.77 -11.46 10.06
CA LEU A 139 4.05 -10.37 11.01
C LEU A 139 5.25 -9.52 10.59
N ALA A 140 6.33 -10.16 10.14
CA ALA A 140 7.49 -9.45 9.61
C ALA A 140 7.13 -8.65 8.35
N PHE A 141 6.35 -9.24 7.44
CA PHE A 141 5.92 -8.58 6.21
C PHE A 141 5.07 -7.34 6.49
N TYR A 142 4.10 -7.43 7.41
CA TYR A 142 3.29 -6.29 7.82
C TYR A 142 4.16 -5.17 8.38
N ARG A 143 5.01 -5.50 9.35
CA ARG A 143 5.85 -4.52 10.05
C ARG A 143 6.85 -3.81 9.13
N PHE A 144 7.50 -4.53 8.23
CA PHE A 144 8.63 -3.99 7.46
C PHE A 144 8.26 -3.49 6.07
N ILE A 145 7.13 -3.94 5.52
CA ILE A 145 6.74 -3.64 4.13
C ILE A 145 5.38 -2.94 4.08
N VAL A 146 4.35 -3.52 4.70
CA VAL A 146 2.96 -3.06 4.49
C VAL A 146 2.65 -1.80 5.30
N GLU A 147 2.90 -1.81 6.60
CA GLU A 147 2.59 -0.67 7.49
C GLU A 147 3.35 0.61 7.09
N PRO A 148 4.66 0.58 6.79
CA PRO A 148 5.37 1.78 6.34
C PRO A 148 4.81 2.34 5.04
N LEU A 149 4.40 1.47 4.11
CA LEU A 149 3.81 1.88 2.84
C LEU A 149 2.45 2.57 3.04
N TYR A 150 1.55 1.94 3.80
CA TYR A 150 0.21 2.50 4.03
C TYR A 150 0.26 3.78 4.88
N SER A 151 1.14 3.84 5.88
CA SER A 151 1.35 5.07 6.67
C SER A 151 1.88 6.20 5.80
N ALA A 152 2.80 5.94 4.86
CA ALA A 152 3.25 6.96 3.93
C ALA A 152 2.09 7.46 3.04
N VAL A 153 1.26 6.55 2.51
CA VAL A 153 0.11 6.91 1.65
C VAL A 153 -0.98 7.67 2.39
N ASP A 154 -1.17 7.44 3.69
CA ASP A 154 -2.13 8.18 4.51
C ASP A 154 -1.86 9.69 4.53
N ASN A 155 -0.58 10.09 4.42
CA ASN A 155 -0.19 11.50 4.30
C ASN A 155 -0.57 12.13 2.94
N LEU A 156 -0.95 11.32 1.95
CA LEU A 156 -1.38 11.78 0.62
C LEU A 156 -2.90 11.68 0.43
N VAL A 157 -3.49 10.55 0.84
CA VAL A 157 -4.93 10.29 0.78
C VAL A 157 -5.37 9.60 2.07
N PRO A 158 -6.50 10.01 2.69
CA PRO A 158 -6.97 9.38 3.91
C PRO A 158 -7.13 7.86 3.73
N ALA A 159 -6.39 7.09 4.52
CA ALA A 159 -6.33 5.63 4.48
C ALA A 159 -6.64 5.00 5.85
N GLY A 160 -7.25 5.74 6.77
CA GLY A 160 -7.52 5.31 8.15
C GLY A 160 -8.29 3.98 8.28
N GLU A 161 -9.28 3.72 7.42
CA GLU A 161 -9.99 2.42 7.41
C GLU A 161 -9.05 1.27 7.02
N LEU A 162 -8.20 1.49 6.01
CA LEU A 162 -7.23 0.49 5.55
C LEU A 162 -6.18 0.21 6.62
N LEU A 163 -5.68 1.26 7.30
CA LEU A 163 -4.74 1.14 8.41
C LEU A 163 -5.36 0.36 9.59
N SER A 164 -6.62 0.63 9.92
CA SER A 164 -7.33 -0.13 10.96
C SER A 164 -7.46 -1.62 10.59
N ASN A 165 -7.77 -1.94 9.34
CA ASN A 165 -7.82 -3.33 8.87
C ASN A 165 -6.46 -4.03 8.96
N LEU A 166 -5.37 -3.33 8.65
CA LEU A 166 -4.02 -3.85 8.79
C LEU A 166 -3.68 -4.15 10.25
N GLU A 167 -4.05 -3.26 11.18
CA GLU A 167 -3.84 -3.46 12.61
C GLU A 167 -4.61 -4.69 13.12
N HIS A 168 -5.89 -4.81 12.77
CA HIS A 168 -6.68 -6.00 13.12
C HIS A 168 -6.04 -7.28 12.59
N MET A 169 -5.58 -7.28 11.33
CA MET A 169 -4.93 -8.45 10.75
C MET A 169 -3.60 -8.78 11.44
N ARG A 170 -2.83 -7.78 11.87
CA ARG A 170 -1.62 -8.00 12.66
C ARG A 170 -1.96 -8.68 13.99
N THR A 171 -2.97 -8.22 14.72
CA THR A 171 -3.42 -8.87 15.96
C THR A 171 -3.86 -10.32 15.73
N GLU A 172 -4.56 -10.58 14.63
CA GLU A 172 -4.92 -11.94 14.23
C GLU A 172 -3.69 -12.82 14.00
N TRP A 173 -2.65 -12.31 13.33
CA TRP A 173 -1.40 -13.04 13.15
C TRP A 173 -0.63 -13.23 14.46
N GLU A 174 -0.63 -12.25 15.35
CA GLU A 174 -0.02 -12.36 16.68
C GLU A 174 -0.68 -13.46 17.51
N ALA A 175 -2.02 -13.55 17.49
CA ALA A 175 -2.76 -14.62 18.16
C ALA A 175 -2.45 -16.01 17.58
N LYS A 176 -2.15 -16.08 16.28
CA LYS A 176 -1.82 -17.32 15.55
C LYS A 176 -0.35 -17.74 15.66
N ARG A 177 0.51 -16.89 16.23
CA ARG A 177 1.98 -17.06 16.22
C ARG A 177 2.48 -18.36 16.87
N GLN A 178 1.82 -18.82 17.93
CA GLN A 178 2.23 -20.03 18.66
C GLN A 178 1.57 -21.30 18.13
N ALA A 179 0.71 -21.20 17.13
CA ALA A 179 0.00 -22.34 16.57
C ALA A 179 0.92 -23.20 15.71
N SER A 180 0.61 -24.49 15.62
CA SER A 180 1.34 -25.39 14.74
C SER A 180 1.18 -24.97 13.27
N LEU A 181 2.14 -25.32 12.42
CA LEU A 181 2.02 -25.06 10.98
C LEU A 181 0.76 -25.72 10.39
N GLU A 182 0.38 -26.90 10.88
CA GLU A 182 -0.85 -27.59 10.45
C GLU A 182 -2.10 -26.77 10.76
N ASP A 183 -2.20 -26.23 11.98
CA ASP A 183 -3.30 -25.35 12.38
C ASP A 183 -3.32 -24.06 11.56
N GLN A 184 -2.15 -23.45 11.33
CA GLN A 184 -2.02 -22.25 10.52
C GLN A 184 -2.53 -22.49 9.09
N LEU A 185 -2.12 -23.59 8.46
CA LEU A 185 -2.58 -23.95 7.12
C LEU A 185 -4.06 -24.34 7.07
N ALA A 186 -4.59 -24.94 8.14
CA ALA A 186 -6.02 -25.24 8.25
C ALA A 186 -6.85 -23.95 8.23
N TRP A 187 -6.48 -22.94 9.02
CA TRP A 187 -7.17 -21.65 9.05
C TRP A 187 -7.16 -20.93 7.69
N LEU A 188 -6.03 -20.98 6.99
CA LEU A 188 -5.90 -20.43 5.64
C LEU A 188 -6.90 -21.07 4.66
N ARG A 189 -6.99 -22.41 4.67
CA ARG A 189 -7.91 -23.16 3.81
C ARG A 189 -9.37 -22.87 4.12
N THR A 190 -9.75 -22.91 5.40
CA THR A 190 -11.14 -22.64 5.82
C THR A 190 -11.56 -21.21 5.46
N SER A 191 -10.64 -20.24 5.56
CA SER A 191 -10.96 -18.85 5.20
C SER A 191 -11.20 -18.69 3.70
N ARG A 192 -10.46 -19.42 2.86
CA ARG A 192 -10.68 -19.43 1.41
C ARG A 192 -12.05 -20.03 1.04
N GLU A 193 -12.48 -21.09 1.72
CA GLU A 193 -13.79 -21.71 1.51
C GLU A 193 -14.97 -20.80 1.89
N ARG A 194 -14.74 -19.76 2.71
CA ARG A 194 -15.79 -18.79 3.05
C ARG A 194 -15.99 -17.70 1.98
N ILE A 195 -15.02 -17.52 1.08
CA ILE A 195 -15.00 -16.41 0.09
C ILE A 195 -15.24 -16.89 -1.34
N VAL A 196 -14.94 -18.17 -1.63
CA VAL A 196 -15.11 -18.81 -2.94
C VAL A 196 -16.39 -19.64 -2.94
#